data_AF-A0A349MDI7-F1
#
_entry.id   AF-A0A349MDI7-F1
#
_cell.length_a   1.000
_cell.length_b   1.000
_cell.length_c   1.000
_cell.angle_alpha   90.00
_cell.angle_beta   90.00
_cell.angle_gamma   90.00
#
_symmetry.space_group_name_H-M   'P 1'
#
loop_
_entity.id
_entity.type
_entity.pdbx_description
1 polymer ?
#
loop_
_entity_poly.entity_id
_entity_poly.type
_entity_poly.pdbx_seq_one_letter_code
_entity_poly.pdbx_strand_id
1 'polypeptide(L)'
;SNAQFESLCHTLGIPDLASEASFCTNALRVMNRSTLMTQLNDAAKTWAWQKLHLALHNARVPAGAVLTVKEALHQPGIQERYVVSEDGLKRLRTSAVHIGGIQNGTDIQ
;
A
#
# COMPACT_ATOMS: atom_id res chain seq x y z
N SER A 1 4.25 -10.30 9.24
CA SER A 1 4.17 -11.53 10.07
C SER A 1 4.59 -12.74 9.25
N ASN A 2 4.70 -13.94 9.83
CA ASN A 2 4.97 -15.17 9.05
C ASN A 2 3.81 -15.50 8.10
N ALA A 3 2.56 -15.40 8.56
CA ALA A 3 1.38 -15.63 7.71
C ALA A 3 1.32 -14.72 6.46
N GLN A 4 1.68 -13.44 6.59
CA GLN A 4 1.77 -12.52 5.45
C GLN A 4 2.94 -12.88 4.52
N PHE A 5 4.05 -13.37 5.06
CA PHE A 5 5.19 -13.80 4.26
C PHE A 5 4.87 -15.06 3.46
N GLU A 6 4.23 -16.06 4.07
CA GLU A 6 3.72 -17.24 3.36
C GLU A 6 2.75 -16.84 2.25
N SER A 7 1.80 -15.94 2.53
CA SER A 7 0.85 -15.45 1.53
C SER A 7 1.55 -14.71 0.37
N LEU A 8 2.60 -13.94 0.66
CA LEU A 8 3.44 -13.29 -0.34
C LEU A 8 4.14 -14.32 -1.24
N CYS A 9 4.80 -15.31 -0.65
CA CYS A 9 5.51 -16.38 -1.37
C CYS A 9 4.56 -17.17 -2.28
N HIS A 10 3.38 -17.54 -1.79
CA HIS A 10 2.35 -18.19 -2.60
C HIS A 10 1.89 -17.30 -3.76
N THR A 11 1.63 -16.01 -3.50
CA THR A 11 1.18 -15.06 -4.53
C THR A 11 2.23 -14.87 -5.62
N LEU A 12 3.52 -14.87 -5.26
CA LEU A 12 4.64 -14.74 -6.20
C LEU A 12 4.98 -16.05 -6.94
N GLY A 13 4.31 -17.16 -6.64
CA GLY A 13 4.57 -18.46 -7.28
C GLY A 13 5.82 -19.18 -6.77
N ILE A 14 6.30 -18.81 -5.57
CA ILE A 14 7.50 -19.36 -4.92
C ILE A 14 7.17 -19.81 -3.48
N PRO A 15 6.18 -20.69 -3.27
CA PRO A 15 5.71 -21.07 -1.93
C PRO A 15 6.80 -21.71 -1.07
N ASP A 16 7.71 -22.48 -1.68
CA ASP A 16 8.79 -23.20 -0.98
C ASP A 16 9.75 -22.26 -0.25
N LEU A 17 9.90 -21.03 -0.74
CA LEU A 17 10.73 -20.00 -0.12
C LEU A 17 10.29 -19.69 1.32
N ALA A 18 9.00 -19.86 1.64
CA ALA A 18 8.47 -19.61 2.97
C ALA A 18 8.96 -20.63 4.01
N SER A 19 9.27 -21.85 3.56
CA SER A 19 9.70 -22.97 4.41
C SER A 19 11.22 -23.16 4.47
N GLU A 20 11.98 -22.42 3.66
CA GLU A 20 13.44 -22.50 3.70
C GLU A 20 13.99 -22.17 5.10
N ALA A 21 14.98 -22.94 5.52
CA ALA A 21 15.65 -22.77 6.81
C ALA A 21 16.25 -21.36 6.99
N SER A 22 16.54 -20.66 5.89
CA SER A 22 17.06 -19.29 5.91
C SER A 22 15.98 -18.20 6.05
N PHE A 23 14.69 -18.52 5.86
CA PHE A 23 13.59 -17.54 5.78
C PHE A 23 12.33 -17.89 6.60
N CYS A 24 12.27 -19.06 7.23
CA CYS A 24 11.10 -19.55 7.95
C CYS A 24 10.66 -18.68 9.14
N THR A 25 11.58 -17.90 9.74
CA THR A 25 11.25 -16.94 10.80
C THR A 25 11.59 -15.51 10.40
N ASN A 26 10.92 -14.55 11.03
CA ASN A 26 11.20 -13.14 10.79
C ASN A 26 12.65 -12.75 11.09
N ALA A 27 13.24 -13.29 12.17
CA ALA A 27 14.62 -13.04 12.53
C ALA A 27 15.58 -13.52 11.42
N LEU A 28 15.33 -14.71 10.89
CA LEU A 28 16.12 -15.29 9.80
C LEU A 28 15.98 -14.49 8.51
N ARG A 29 14.77 -14.01 8.18
CA ARG A 29 14.56 -13.11 7.03
C ARG A 29 15.29 -11.79 7.15
N VAL A 30 15.36 -11.23 8.37
CA VAL A 30 16.11 -9.98 8.62
C VAL A 30 17.61 -10.23 8.46
N MET A 31 18.12 -11.33 9.03
CA MET A 31 19.52 -11.72 8.91
C MET A 31 19.93 -11.98 7.45
N ASN A 32 19.08 -12.67 6.69
CA ASN A 32 19.33 -13.06 5.30
C ASN A 32 18.65 -12.12 4.29
N ARG A 33 18.40 -10.85 4.66
CA ARG A 33 17.57 -9.92 3.89
C ARG A 33 18.04 -9.73 2.46
N SER A 34 19.35 -9.61 2.23
CA SER A 34 19.90 -9.37 0.88
C SER A 34 19.49 -10.49 -0.08
N THR A 35 19.77 -11.74 0.30
CA THR A 35 19.43 -12.93 -0.50
C THR A 35 17.93 -13.07 -0.67
N LEU A 36 17.15 -12.85 0.39
CA LEU A 36 15.69 -12.90 0.32
C LEU A 36 15.14 -11.88 -0.69
N MET A 37 15.63 -10.64 -0.64
CA MET A 37 15.18 -9.58 -1.53
C MET A 37 15.49 -9.90 -3.00
N THR A 38 16.64 -10.50 -3.30
CA THR A 38 16.96 -10.97 -4.66
C THR A 38 15.90 -11.95 -5.17
N GLN A 39 15.59 -12.99 -4.39
CA GLN A 39 14.61 -14.01 -4.80
C GLN A 39 13.20 -13.44 -4.96
N LEU A 40 12.74 -12.60 -4.02
CA LEU A 40 11.44 -11.94 -4.12
C LEU A 40 11.36 -11.00 -5.33
N ASN A 41 12.42 -10.25 -5.60
CA ASN A 41 12.47 -9.33 -6.74
C ASN A 41 12.48 -10.09 -8.06
N ASP A 42 13.22 -11.20 -8.16
CA ASP A 42 13.28 -11.99 -9.39
C ASP A 42 11.92 -12.62 -9.70
N ALA A 43 11.21 -13.12 -8.69
CA ALA A 43 9.82 -13.56 -8.86
C ALA A 43 8.90 -12.40 -9.26
N ALA A 44 8.98 -11.25 -8.56
CA ALA A 44 8.11 -10.10 -8.80
C ALA A 44 8.33 -9.43 -10.18
N LYS A 45 9.56 -9.44 -10.72
CA LYS A 45 9.89 -8.88 -12.05
C LYS A 45 9.12 -9.54 -13.19
N THR A 46 8.64 -10.78 -13.00
CA THR A 46 7.86 -11.50 -14.01
C THR A 46 6.42 -11.00 -14.11
N TRP A 47 5.98 -10.14 -13.18
CA TRP A 47 4.62 -9.64 -13.12
C TRP A 47 4.48 -8.24 -13.72
N ALA A 48 3.33 -7.97 -14.34
CA ALA A 48 2.87 -6.60 -14.53
C ALA A 48 2.45 -6.00 -13.18
N TRP A 49 2.92 -4.79 -12.86
CA TRP A 49 2.75 -4.22 -11.52
C TRP A 49 1.28 -4.12 -11.07
N GLN A 50 0.35 -3.76 -11.97
CA GLN A 50 -1.07 -3.69 -11.63
C GLN A 50 -1.65 -5.06 -11.26
N LYS A 51 -1.24 -6.11 -11.99
CA LYS A 51 -1.68 -7.49 -11.71
C LYS A 51 -1.13 -7.97 -10.38
N LEU A 52 0.15 -7.69 -10.10
CA LEU A 52 0.77 -8.05 -8.83
C LEU A 52 0.11 -7.31 -7.66
N HIS A 53 -0.14 -6.00 -7.81
CA HIS A 53 -0.83 -5.21 -6.79
C HIS A 53 -2.21 -5.78 -6.47
N LEU A 54 -3.00 -6.11 -7.49
CA LEU A 54 -4.32 -6.73 -7.30
C LEU A 54 -4.22 -8.11 -6.64
N ALA A 55 -3.26 -8.94 -7.06
CA ALA A 55 -3.05 -10.26 -6.48
C ALA A 55 -2.66 -10.18 -4.99
N LEU A 56 -1.74 -9.28 -4.63
CA LEU A 56 -1.32 -9.05 -3.24
C LEU A 56 -2.48 -8.51 -2.39
N HIS A 57 -3.27 -7.58 -2.93
CA HIS A 57 -4.47 -7.08 -2.26
C HIS A 57 -5.47 -8.22 -1.98
N ASN A 58 -5.76 -9.07 -2.97
CA ASN A 58 -6.66 -10.21 -2.81
C ASN A 58 -6.13 -11.24 -1.81
N ALA A 59 -4.81 -11.43 -1.75
CA ALA A 59 -4.14 -12.28 -0.78
C ALA A 59 -4.02 -11.65 0.63
N ARG A 60 -4.55 -10.43 0.83
CA ARG A 60 -4.43 -9.64 2.08
C ARG A 60 -2.97 -9.42 2.51
N VAL A 61 -2.06 -9.34 1.54
CA VAL A 61 -0.66 -8.97 1.75
C VAL A 61 -0.56 -7.45 1.61
N PRO A 62 -0.11 -6.72 2.64
CA PRO A 62 0.06 -5.27 2.54
C PRO A 62 1.08 -4.90 1.47
N ALA A 63 0.64 -4.16 0.46
CA ALA A 63 1.50 -3.65 -0.61
C ALA A 63 1.00 -2.27 -1.04
N GLY A 64 1.93 -1.33 -1.19
CA GLY A 64 1.65 0.01 -1.72
C GLY A 64 2.24 0.15 -3.13
N ALA A 65 1.47 0.72 -4.05
CA ALA A 65 2.00 1.11 -5.34
C ALA A 65 2.86 2.37 -5.21
N VAL A 66 3.99 2.43 -5.92
CA VAL A 66 4.77 3.66 -6.08
C VAL A 66 4.16 4.43 -7.24
N LEU A 67 3.41 5.49 -6.90
CA LEU A 67 2.71 6.33 -7.86
C LEU A 67 3.47 7.63 -8.10
N THR A 68 3.39 8.15 -9.33
CA THR A 68 3.78 9.53 -9.61
C THR A 68 2.84 10.50 -8.89
N VAL A 69 3.27 11.76 -8.71
CA VAL A 69 2.43 12.82 -8.14
C VAL A 69 1.10 12.94 -8.89
N LYS A 70 1.14 12.86 -10.23
CA LYS A 70 -0.07 12.90 -11.06
C LYS A 70 -0.99 11.73 -10.73
N GLU A 71 -0.49 10.50 -10.74
CA GLU A 71 -1.31 9.31 -10.44
C GLU A 71 -1.88 9.33 -9.02
N ALA A 72 -1.08 9.76 -8.03
CA ALA A 72 -1.53 9.90 -6.65
C ALA A 72 -2.70 10.89 -6.53
N LEU A 73 -2.65 12.03 -7.24
CA LEU A 73 -3.72 13.03 -7.25
C LEU A 73 -4.99 12.58 -8.01
N HIS A 74 -4.90 11.55 -8.84
CA HIS A 74 -6.04 10.95 -9.54
C HIS A 74 -6.59 9.69 -8.85
N GLN A 75 -6.06 9.31 -7.68
CA GLN A 75 -6.61 8.20 -6.92
C GLN A 75 -8.04 8.52 -6.44
N PRO A 76 -8.95 7.51 -6.39
CA PRO A 76 -10.32 7.70 -5.96
C PRO A 76 -10.40 8.38 -4.58
N GLY A 77 -11.22 9.43 -4.46
CA GLY A 77 -11.41 10.15 -3.21
C GLY A 77 -10.33 11.19 -2.88
N ILE A 78 -9.23 11.27 -3.64
CA ILE A 78 -8.19 12.28 -3.38
C ILE A 78 -8.62 13.67 -3.84
N GLN A 79 -9.24 13.79 -5.02
CA GLN A 79 -9.68 15.08 -5.52
C GLN A 79 -10.76 15.69 -4.62
N GLU A 80 -11.74 14.89 -4.21
CA GLU A 80 -12.86 15.33 -3.37
C GLU A 80 -12.40 15.72 -1.96
N ARG A 81 -11.36 15.06 -1.43
CA ARG A 81 -10.87 15.31 -0.06
C ARG A 81 -9.84 16.42 0.03
N TYR A 82 -8.98 16.54 -0.97
CA TYR A 82 -7.76 17.34 -0.90
C TYR A 82 -7.64 18.45 -1.95
N VAL A 83 -8.54 18.52 -2.94
CA VAL A 83 -8.58 19.64 -3.89
C VAL A 83 -9.71 20.59 -3.50
N VAL A 84 -9.36 21.86 -3.30
CA VAL A 84 -10.30 22.95 -3.03
C VAL A 84 -10.32 23.92 -4.20
N SER A 85 -11.44 24.63 -4.37
CA SER A 85 -11.55 25.73 -5.33
C SER A 85 -11.60 27.05 -4.57
N GLU A 86 -10.64 27.93 -4.84
CA GLU A 86 -10.52 29.25 -4.22
C GLU A 86 -10.28 30.25 -5.33
N ASP A 87 -11.10 31.31 -5.41
CA ASP A 87 -11.06 32.33 -6.47
C ASP A 87 -11.11 31.75 -7.91
N GLY A 88 -11.85 30.66 -8.09
CA GLY A 88 -11.97 29.97 -9.39
C GLY A 88 -10.76 29.11 -9.78
N LEU A 89 -9.73 29.04 -8.94
CA LEU A 89 -8.54 28.20 -9.15
C LEU A 89 -8.59 26.94 -8.27
N LYS A 90 -8.31 25.78 -8.87
CA LYS A 90 -8.15 24.52 -8.13
C LYS A 90 -6.79 24.47 -7.44
N ARG A 91 -6.78 24.21 -6.14
CA ARG A 91 -5.58 24.16 -5.30
C ARG A 91 -5.61 22.93 -4.39
N LEU A 92 -4.44 22.47 -3.96
CA LEU A 92 -4.34 21.43 -2.95
C LEU A 92 -4.48 22.03 -1.55
N ARG A 93 -5.16 21.32 -0.66
CA ARG A 93 -5.21 21.69 0.76
C ARG A 93 -3.80 21.66 1.37
N THR A 94 -3.51 22.63 2.22
CA THR A 94 -2.25 22.72 2.97
C THR A 94 -2.23 21.81 4.21
N SER A 95 -3.39 21.33 4.65
CA SER A 95 -3.53 20.43 5.80
C SER A 95 -4.29 19.16 5.42
N ALA A 96 -3.77 18.01 5.88
CA ALA A 96 -4.42 16.71 5.76
C ALA A 96 -5.39 16.40 6.92
N VAL A 97 -5.50 17.30 7.91
CA VAL A 97 -6.39 17.13 9.06
C VAL A 97 -7.83 17.41 8.64
N HIS A 98 -8.71 16.44 8.91
CA HIS A 98 -10.15 16.64 8.82
C HIS A 98 -10.71 16.86 10.23
N ILE A 99 -11.14 18.08 10.53
CA ILE A 99 -11.88 18.36 11.76
C ILE A 99 -13.35 18.05 11.47
N GLY A 100 -13.83 16.92 11.98
CA GLY A 100 -15.26 16.61 11.97
C GLY A 100 -16.00 17.73 12.70
N GLY A 101 -17.00 18.32 12.05
CA GLY A 101 -17.65 19.54 12.52
C GLY A 101 -18.06 19.48 13.99
N ILE A 102 -17.73 20.54 14.73
CA ILE A 102 -18.47 20.88 15.95
C ILE A 102 -19.91 21.06 15.49
N GLN A 103 -20.82 20.18 15.92
CA GLN A 103 -22.24 20.42 15.78
C GLN A 103 -22.52 21.74 16.52
N ASN A 104 -22.82 22.81 15.78
CA ASN A 104 -23.35 24.02 16.39
C ASN A 104 -24.61 23.60 17.16
N GLY A 105 -24.52 23.66 18.48
CA GLY A 105 -25.64 23.40 19.37
C GLY A 105 -26.81 24.30 18.96
N THR A 106 -27.90 23.65 18.58
CA THR A 106 -29.30 24.10 18.72
C THR A 106 -29.53 25.61 18.78
N ASP A 107 -30.08 26.14 17.67
CA ASP A 107 -31.13 27.15 17.76
C ASP A 107 -32.19 26.67 18.75
N ILE A 108 -32.40 27.44 19.81
CA ILE A 108 -33.64 27.44 20.60
C ILE A 108 -34.15 28.88 20.58
N GLN A 109 -35.32 29.03 19.95
CA GLN A 109 -36.19 30.20 20.01
C GLN A 109 -36.52 30.59 21.45
#